data_AF-A0A1H5ZLD7-F1
#
_entry.id   AF-A0A1H5ZLD7-F1
#
_cell.length_a   1.000
_cell.length_b   1.000
_cell.length_c   1.000
_cell.angle_alpha   90.00
_cell.angle_beta   90.00
_cell.angle_gamma   90.00
#
_symmetry.space_group_name_H-M   'P 1'
#
loop_
_entity.id
_entity.type
_entity.pdbx_description
1 polymer ?
#
loop_
_entity_poly.entity_id
_entity_poly.type
_entity_poly.pdbx_seq_one_letter_code
_entity_poly.pdbx_strand_id
1 'polypeptide(L)'
;MSYVGGPSSDTVAMNFGAVDNAGSTLVRYSGSISTALGELDTALGPVRETWYQSGSQSGADARTAEANLRSALGEMTQIINNLGSLLSRSAMDGAALDNSLAAKFH
;
A
#
# COMPACT_ATOMS: atom_id res chain seq x y z
N MET A 1 18.95 -7.63 -45.50
CA MET A 1 18.23 -7.08 -44.34
C MET A 1 18.32 -8.09 -43.21
N SER A 2 19.32 -7.95 -42.33
CA SER A 2 19.47 -8.82 -41.17
C SER A 2 18.81 -8.14 -39.97
N TYR A 3 17.75 -8.75 -39.45
CA TYR A 3 17.17 -8.38 -38.16
C TYR A 3 18.15 -8.81 -37.07
N VAL A 4 19.01 -7.89 -36.63
CA VAL A 4 19.78 -8.04 -35.39
C VAL A 4 18.89 -7.52 -34.25
N GLY A 5 17.83 -8.26 -33.95
CA GLY A 5 17.10 -8.13 -32.70
C GLY A 5 17.77 -9.02 -31.66
N GLY A 6 18.94 -8.62 -31.18
CA GLY A 6 19.51 -9.25 -30.00
C GLY A 6 18.52 -9.08 -28.83
N PRO A 7 18.39 -10.07 -27.91
CA PRO A 7 17.61 -9.86 -26.71
C PRO A 7 18.14 -8.60 -26.03
N SER A 8 17.31 -7.57 -25.94
CA SER A 8 17.65 -6.35 -25.20
C SER A 8 18.02 -6.79 -23.79
N SER A 9 19.31 -6.72 -23.49
CA SER A 9 19.93 -6.98 -22.19
C SER A 9 19.55 -5.90 -21.17
N ASP A 10 18.32 -5.38 -21.23
CA ASP A 10 17.68 -4.72 -20.12
C ASP A 10 17.04 -5.84 -19.28
N THR A 11 17.87 -6.74 -18.77
CA THR A 11 17.47 -7.51 -17.59
C THR A 11 17.31 -6.47 -16.50
N VAL A 12 16.08 -5.99 -16.29
CA VAL A 12 15.74 -5.19 -15.13
C VAL A 12 16.02 -6.10 -13.94
N ALA A 13 17.24 -6.01 -13.41
CA ALA A 13 17.66 -6.74 -12.23
C ALA A 13 16.85 -6.17 -11.07
N MET A 14 15.69 -6.76 -10.80
CA MET A 14 14.84 -6.38 -9.69
C MET A 14 15.63 -6.66 -8.40
N ASN A 15 15.91 -5.61 -7.62
CA ASN A 15 16.52 -5.79 -6.30
C ASN A 15 15.45 -6.31 -5.33
N PHE A 16 15.30 -7.63 -5.27
CA PHE A 16 14.28 -8.30 -4.47
C PHE A 16 14.37 -7.97 -2.98
N GLY A 17 15.57 -7.73 -2.45
CA GLY A 17 15.74 -7.28 -1.06
C GLY A 17 15.25 -5.85 -0.82
N ALA A 18 15.41 -4.95 -1.79
CA ALA A 18 14.83 -3.60 -1.71
C ALA A 18 13.30 -3.64 -1.84
N VAL A 19 12.77 -4.53 -2.68
CA VAL A 19 11.34 -4.75 -2.88
C VAL A 19 10.66 -5.31 -1.62
N ASP A 20 11.26 -6.31 -0.98
CA ASP A 20 10.76 -6.89 0.27
C ASP A 20 10.79 -5.87 1.43
N ASN A 21 11.89 -5.12 1.57
CA ASN A 21 12.00 -4.03 2.56
C ASN A 21 10.95 -2.93 2.33
N ALA A 22 10.70 -2.54 1.08
CA ALA A 22 9.66 -1.58 0.73
C ALA A 22 8.27 -2.11 1.10
N GLY A 23 7.97 -3.38 0.81
CA GLY A 23 6.73 -4.04 1.19
C GLY A 23 6.49 -4.05 2.71
N SER A 24 7.49 -4.47 3.50
CA SER A 24 7.40 -4.46 4.96
C SER A 24 7.21 -3.06 5.54
N THR A 25 7.91 -2.07 4.97
CA THR A 25 7.77 -0.65 5.36
C THR A 25 6.36 -0.13 5.09
N LEU A 26 5.76 -0.46 3.95
CA LEU A 26 4.38 -0.07 3.62
C LEU A 26 3.37 -0.67 4.60
N VAL A 27 3.51 -1.95 4.95
CA VAL A 27 2.63 -2.61 5.93
C VAL A 27 2.73 -1.94 7.31
N ARG A 28 3.95 -1.59 7.75
CA ARG A 28 4.14 -0.84 9.01
C ARG A 28 3.44 0.51 8.98
N TYR A 29 3.59 1.28 7.90
CA TYR A 29 2.91 2.57 7.77
C TYR A 29 1.38 2.44 7.75
N SER A 30 0.84 1.40 7.10
CA SER A 30 -0.59 1.09 7.17
C SER A 30 -1.08 0.87 8.62
N GLY A 31 -0.31 0.13 9.43
CA GLY A 31 -0.61 -0.05 10.85
C GLY A 31 -0.59 1.28 11.64
N SER A 32 0.42 2.13 11.39
CA SER A 32 0.51 3.46 12.03
C SER A 32 -0.65 4.37 11.63
N ILE A 33 -1.06 4.37 10.35
CA ILE A 33 -2.23 5.12 9.86
C ILE A 33 -3.49 4.66 10.57
N SER A 34 -3.68 3.34 10.72
CA SER A 34 -4.82 2.77 11.42
C SER A 34 -4.87 3.19 12.90
N THR A 35 -3.71 3.29 13.54
CA THR A 35 -3.59 3.75 14.94
C THR A 35 -3.93 5.23 15.06
N ALA A 36 -3.32 6.09 14.24
CA ALA A 36 -3.60 7.52 14.23
C ALA A 36 -5.08 7.83 13.95
N LEU A 37 -5.75 6.99 13.17
CA LEU A 37 -7.19 7.08 12.94
C LEU A 37 -8.03 6.76 14.16
N GLY A 38 -7.66 5.71 14.91
CA GLY A 38 -8.34 5.39 16.16
C GLY A 38 -8.20 6.51 17.18
N GLU A 39 -7.02 7.13 17.24
CA GLU A 39 -6.76 8.30 18.08
C GLU A 39 -7.58 9.52 17.63
N LEU A 40 -7.63 9.80 16.32
CA LEU A 40 -8.44 10.87 15.76
C LEU A 40 -9.93 10.67 16.06
N ASP A 41 -10.46 9.46 15.89
CA ASP A 41 -11.85 9.15 16.20
C ASP A 41 -12.18 9.38 17.69
N THR A 42 -11.27 8.92 18.55
CA THR A 42 -11.39 9.13 20.00
C THR A 42 -11.38 10.62 20.35
N ALA A 43 -10.47 11.39 19.74
CA ALA A 43 -10.38 12.83 19.94
C ALA A 43 -11.61 13.59 19.40
N LEU A 44 -12.20 13.11 18.30
CA LEU A 44 -13.40 13.69 17.70
C LEU A 44 -14.69 13.32 18.43
N GLY A 45 -14.72 12.26 19.23
CA GLY A 45 -15.92 11.79 19.94
C GLY A 45 -16.70 12.88 20.70
N PRO A 46 -16.06 13.64 21.61
CA PRO A 46 -16.74 14.72 22.35
C PRO A 46 -17.25 15.86 21.44
N VAL A 47 -16.49 16.15 20.39
CA VAL A 47 -16.81 17.22 19.43
C VAL A 47 -17.98 16.80 18.53
N ARG A 48 -18.03 15.53 18.10
CA ARG A 48 -19.14 14.93 17.37
C ARG A 48 -20.44 15.02 18.14
N GLU A 49 -20.44 14.71 19.43
CA GLU A 49 -21.63 14.79 20.27
C GLU A 49 -22.21 16.22 20.23
N THR A 50 -21.34 17.21 20.42
CA THR A 50 -21.72 18.62 20.45
C THR A 50 -22.22 19.12 19.08
N TRP A 51 -21.52 18.75 18.01
CA TRP A 51 -21.87 19.13 16.64
C TRP A 51 -23.15 18.43 16.16
N TYR A 52 -23.34 17.15 16.50
CA TYR A 52 -24.48 16.38 16.04
C TYR A 52 -25.76 16.78 16.76
N GLN A 53 -25.66 17.10 18.05
CA GLN A 53 -26.78 17.64 18.82
C GLN A 53 -27.12 19.09 18.42
N SER A 54 -26.16 19.87 17.94
CA SER A 54 -26.41 21.28 17.55
C SER A 54 -27.33 21.45 16.34
N GLY A 55 -27.49 20.41 15.50
CA GLY A 55 -28.22 20.52 14.23
C GLY A 55 -27.60 21.50 13.22
N SER A 56 -26.40 22.01 13.48
CA SER A 56 -25.73 22.99 12.63
C SER A 56 -25.20 22.39 11.33
N GLN A 57 -25.09 23.22 10.29
CA GLN A 57 -24.46 22.85 9.02
C GLN A 57 -23.03 22.34 9.24
N SER A 58 -22.27 22.99 10.13
CA SER A 58 -20.91 22.58 10.50
C SER A 58 -20.85 21.15 11.04
N GLY A 59 -21.88 20.72 11.79
CA GLY A 59 -21.97 19.34 12.26
C GLY A 59 -22.34 18.32 11.19
N ALA A 60 -23.08 18.73 10.15
CA ALA A 60 -23.33 17.89 8.98
C ALA A 60 -22.09 17.77 8.08
N ASP A 61 -21.39 18.87 7.85
CA ASP A 61 -20.14 18.93 7.07
C ASP A 61 -19.05 18.09 7.74
N ALA A 62 -18.94 18.16 9.06
CA ALA A 62 -17.98 17.35 9.83
C ALA A 62 -18.21 15.83 9.68
N ARG A 63 -19.46 15.35 9.69
CA ARG A 63 -19.72 13.89 9.47
C ARG A 63 -19.30 13.46 8.09
N THR A 64 -19.57 14.31 7.10
CA THR A 64 -19.24 14.04 5.71
C THR A 64 -17.72 13.98 5.53
N ALA A 65 -16.99 14.94 6.11
CA ALA A 65 -15.54 14.94 6.10
C ALA A 65 -14.95 13.70 6.79
N GLU A 66 -15.50 13.30 7.94
CA GLU A 66 -15.05 12.10 8.65
C GLU A 66 -15.30 10.82 7.84
N ALA A 67 -16.48 10.69 7.24
CA ALA A 67 -16.82 9.54 6.38
C ALA A 67 -15.87 9.45 5.18
N ASN A 68 -15.60 10.58 4.53
CA ASN A 68 -14.67 10.66 3.40
C ASN A 68 -13.25 10.27 3.82
N LEU A 69 -12.79 10.76 4.98
CA LEU A 69 -11.48 10.41 5.53
C LEU A 69 -11.36 8.91 5.77
N ARG A 70 -12.36 8.29 6.40
CA ARG A 70 -12.39 6.85 6.64
C ARG A 70 -12.37 6.03 5.34
N SER A 71 -13.13 6.46 4.33
CA SER A 71 -13.14 5.81 3.01
C SER A 71 -11.75 5.85 2.36
N ALA A 72 -11.16 7.05 2.27
CA ALA A 72 -9.83 7.24 1.66
C ALA A 72 -8.75 6.40 2.33
N LEU A 73 -8.84 6.21 3.65
CA LEU A 73 -7.86 5.43 4.41
C LEU A 73 -8.06 3.93 4.28
N GLY A 74 -9.31 3.48 4.13
CA GLY A 74 -9.63 2.12 3.71
C GLY A 74 -9.02 1.81 2.35
N GLU A 75 -9.20 2.70 1.37
CA GLU A 75 -8.63 2.59 0.03
C GLU A 75 -7.09 2.57 0.07
N MET A 76 -6.45 3.47 0.82
CA MET A 76 -5.00 3.47 1.01
C MET A 76 -4.48 2.14 1.58
N THR A 77 -5.17 1.60 2.58
CA THR A 77 -4.82 0.32 3.20
C THR A 77 -4.93 -0.82 2.18
N GLN A 78 -5.98 -0.84 1.37
CA GLN A 78 -6.13 -1.83 0.30
C GLN A 78 -5.03 -1.71 -0.75
N ILE A 79 -4.69 -0.49 -1.19
CA ILE A 79 -3.61 -0.24 -2.14
C ILE A 79 -2.27 -0.75 -1.60
N ILE A 80 -1.96 -0.44 -0.33
CA ILE A 80 -0.75 -0.90 0.35
C ILE A 80 -0.68 -2.43 0.40
N ASN A 81 -1.77 -3.09 0.79
CA ASN A 81 -1.81 -4.55 0.85
C ASN A 81 -1.67 -5.20 -0.54
N ASN A 82 -2.30 -4.62 -1.56
CA ASN A 82 -2.19 -5.10 -2.94
C ASN A 82 -0.75 -4.95 -3.47
N LEU A 83 -0.11 -3.79 -3.22
CA LEU A 83 1.28 -3.56 -3.57
C LEU A 83 2.20 -4.56 -2.86
N GLY A 84 2.05 -4.74 -1.55
CA GLY A 84 2.84 -5.71 -0.78
C GLY A 84 2.70 -7.14 -1.32
N SER A 85 1.47 -7.57 -1.64
CA SER A 85 1.20 -8.89 -2.22
C SER A 85 1.84 -9.06 -3.60
N LEU A 86 1.72 -8.07 -4.48
CA LEU A 86 2.35 -8.09 -5.81
C LEU A 86 3.88 -8.16 -5.70
N LEU A 87 4.47 -7.35 -4.83
CA LEU A 87 5.92 -7.32 -4.61
C LEU A 87 6.44 -8.66 -4.06
N SER A 88 5.73 -9.27 -3.12
CA SER A 88 6.06 -10.59 -2.59
C SER A 88 6.00 -11.68 -3.66
N ARG A 89 4.98 -11.65 -4.54
CA ARG A 89 4.89 -12.56 -5.70
C ARG A 89 6.04 -12.36 -6.68
N SER A 90 6.34 -11.12 -7.04
CA SER A 90 7.47 -10.81 -7.92
C SER A 90 8.81 -11.28 -7.35
N ALA A 91 8.99 -11.21 -6.03
CA ALA A 91 10.18 -11.74 -5.36
C ALA A 91 10.27 -13.28 -5.44
N MET A 92 9.15 -13.98 -5.24
CA MET A 92 9.09 -15.44 -5.39
C MET A 92 9.37 -15.88 -6.84
N ASP A 93 8.74 -15.24 -7.81
CA ASP A 93 8.94 -15.53 -9.23
C ASP A 93 10.39 -15.28 -9.66
N GLY A 94 10.99 -14.21 -9.15
CA GLY A 94 12.40 -13.88 -9.37
C GLY A 94 13.36 -14.93 -8.82
N ALA A 95 13.15 -15.38 -7.58
CA ALA A 95 13.96 -16.43 -6.97
C ALA A 95 13.81 -17.77 -7.70
N ALA A 96 12.60 -18.10 -8.16
CA ALA A 96 12.36 -19.30 -8.95
C ALA A 96 13.06 -19.24 -10.31
N LEU A 97 13.02 -18.08 -10.98
CA LEU A 97 13.73 -17.86 -12.24
C LEU A 97 15.25 -18.02 -12.06
N ASP A 98 15.81 -17.38 -11.04
CA ASP A 98 17.26 -17.45 -10.76
C ASP A 98 17.72 -18.88 -10.48
N ASN A 99 16.96 -19.62 -9.67
CA ASN A 99 17.22 -21.04 -9.40
C ASN A 99 17.13 -21.91 -10.68
N SER A 100 16.18 -21.60 -11.56
CA SER A 100 16.02 -22.31 -12.84
C SER A 100 17.17 -22.03 -13.83
N LEU A 101 17.72 -20.81 -13.80
CA LEU A 101 18.86 -20.43 -14.63
C LEU A 101 20.13 -21.07 -14.07
N ALA A 102 20.35 -21.01 -12.75
CA ALA A 102 21.46 -21.70 -12.11
C ALA A 102 21.46 -23.21 -12.44
N ALA A 103 20.31 -23.88 -12.37
CA ALA A 103 20.22 -25.30 -12.73
C ALA A 103 20.50 -25.62 -14.21
N LYS A 104 20.42 -24.64 -15.12
CA LYS A 104 20.67 -24.83 -16.56
C LYS A 104 22.11 -24.55 -16.98
N PHE A 105 22.85 -23.76 -16.19
CA PHE A 105 24.21 -23.34 -16.50
C PHE A 105 25.26 -24.01 -15.59
N HIS A 106 24.85 -25.00 -14.80
CA HIS A 106 25.70 -25.98 -14.10
C HIS A 106 25.59 -27.34 -14.79
#